data_AF-A0A1Z4RUX0-F1
#
_entry.id   AF-A0A1Z4RUX0-F1
#
_cell.length_a   1.000
_cell.length_b   1.000
_cell.length_c   1.000
_cell.angle_alpha   90.00
_cell.angle_beta   90.00
_cell.angle_gamma   90.00
#
_symmetry.space_group_name_H-M   'P 1'
#
loop_
_entity.id
_entity.type
_entity.pdbx_description
1 polymer ?
#
loop_
_entity_poly.entity_id
_entity_poly.type
_entity_poly.pdbx_seq_one_letter_code
_entity_poly.pdbx_strand_id
1 'polypeptide(L)'
;MLPLIMAACGAAGAVIGVLTTQAANEQDKQAVERYKKVNAELINSRDKLQQRYYELCDRSKKQINHLNLKLAESEMEKDLVYLALSLYHELMALREDIDINPSLKVLVEFHKAIALTNYVLKQLDKRLVPVAQDYFTRTLTRIDERDNLSKKQLFNFMALLMNPQQDTIISFLSEVQNQMLSQQTVEEEQYINNVITIEPEKYYISQEHTIDESKDIIQLLKQVPGMTDAHHRDFPRSELFITSKSGISVRTWRNPVNVLHVFVTDNYGELIFGGYVGWIHTDGLLACLREIKRNFK
;
A
#
# COMPACT_ATOMS: atom_id res chain seq x y z
N MET A 1 -38.52 3.56 -3.45
CA MET A 1 -38.08 2.47 -4.34
C MET A 1 -37.86 3.03 -5.73
N LEU A 2 -36.60 3.18 -6.12
CA LEU A 2 -36.20 3.58 -7.46
C LEU A 2 -34.91 2.80 -7.76
N PRO A 3 -34.96 1.70 -8.50
CA PRO A 3 -33.76 1.09 -9.02
C PRO A 3 -33.53 1.62 -10.43
N LEU A 4 -32.54 2.49 -10.55
CA LEU A 4 -31.88 2.79 -11.82
C LEU A 4 -30.69 1.83 -11.93
N ILE A 5 -30.91 0.64 -12.49
CA ILE A 5 -29.83 -0.25 -12.91
C ILE A 5 -29.41 0.18 -14.31
N MET A 6 -28.18 0.68 -14.41
CA MET A 6 -27.44 0.88 -15.64
C MET A 6 -27.17 -0.47 -16.31
N ALA A 7 -28.15 -0.96 -17.08
CA ALA A 7 -27.97 -1.99 -18.08
C ALA A 7 -27.62 -1.33 -19.42
N ALA A 8 -26.37 -0.90 -19.57
CA ALA A 8 -25.83 -0.43 -20.84
C ALA A 8 -24.88 -1.51 -21.40
N CYS A 9 -25.45 -2.48 -22.15
CA CYS A 9 -24.83 -3.20 -23.28
C CYS A 9 -25.70 -4.42 -23.70
N GLY A 10 -26.98 -4.18 -23.98
CA GLY A 10 -27.91 -5.18 -24.48
C GLY A 10 -28.76 -4.65 -25.63
N ALA A 11 -28.12 -4.10 -26.67
CA ALA A 11 -28.83 -3.63 -27.86
C ALA A 11 -28.09 -4.09 -29.13
N ALA A 12 -28.23 -5.37 -29.46
CA ALA A 12 -28.10 -5.87 -30.82
C ALA A 12 -29.18 -6.94 -30.99
N GLY A 13 -30.24 -6.55 -31.72
CA GLY A 13 -31.53 -7.22 -31.73
C GLY A 13 -31.52 -8.64 -32.29
N ALA A 14 -32.28 -9.51 -31.63
CA ALA A 14 -32.75 -10.75 -32.22
C ALA A 14 -33.77 -10.42 -33.32
N VAL A 15 -33.41 -10.67 -34.59
CA VAL A 15 -34.39 -10.85 -35.67
C VAL A 15 -34.31 -12.31 -36.07
N ILE A 16 -35.01 -13.17 -35.32
CA ILE A 16 -35.28 -14.56 -35.75
C ILE A 16 -36.53 -14.48 -36.61
N GLY A 17 -36.34 -14.21 -37.90
CA GLY A 17 -37.40 -14.30 -38.91
C GLY A 17 -37.53 -15.75 -39.38
N VAL A 18 -38.57 -16.44 -38.89
CA VAL A 18 -39.05 -17.70 -39.46
C VAL A 18 -39.62 -17.43 -40.86
N LEU A 19 -39.13 -18.11 -41.89
CA LEU A 19 -39.77 -18.18 -43.20
C LEU A 19 -39.96 -19.65 -43.60
N THR A 20 -41.23 -20.05 -43.63
CA THR A 20 -41.74 -21.32 -44.14
C THR A 20 -41.68 -21.35 -45.67
N THR A 21 -41.45 -22.54 -46.20
CA THR A 21 -41.31 -22.86 -47.64
C THR A 21 -42.65 -22.78 -48.40
N GLN A 22 -42.69 -22.14 -49.57
CA GLN A 22 -43.33 -22.67 -50.80
C GLN A 22 -43.16 -21.77 -52.04
N ALA A 23 -42.95 -22.43 -53.19
CA ALA A 23 -42.98 -21.98 -54.59
C ALA A 23 -41.87 -21.02 -55.07
N ALA A 24 -40.86 -21.58 -55.75
CA ALA A 24 -39.71 -20.88 -56.30
C ALA A 24 -40.05 -20.02 -57.53
N ASN A 25 -40.05 -18.70 -57.34
CA ASN A 25 -39.90 -17.70 -58.42
C ASN A 25 -38.44 -17.20 -58.46
N GLU A 26 -37.94 -16.72 -59.61
CA GLU A 26 -36.57 -16.19 -59.76
C GLU A 26 -36.28 -15.05 -58.77
N GLN A 27 -37.33 -14.32 -58.35
CA GLN A 27 -37.28 -13.30 -57.30
C GLN A 27 -36.93 -13.86 -55.91
N ASP A 28 -37.39 -15.07 -55.56
CA ASP A 28 -37.09 -15.69 -54.27
C ASP A 28 -35.64 -16.17 -54.20
N LYS A 29 -35.11 -16.63 -55.33
CA LYS A 29 -33.69 -17.00 -55.46
C LYS A 29 -32.78 -15.78 -55.24
N GLN A 30 -33.15 -14.62 -55.81
CA GLN A 30 -32.41 -13.38 -55.59
C GLN A 30 -32.53 -12.88 -54.14
N ALA A 31 -33.68 -13.06 -53.49
CA ALA A 31 -33.86 -12.73 -52.08
C ALA A 31 -32.95 -13.58 -51.18
N VAL A 32 -32.90 -14.90 -51.40
CA VAL A 32 -32.03 -15.83 -50.66
C VAL A 32 -30.55 -15.45 -50.80
N GLU A 33 -30.09 -15.10 -52.00
CA GLU A 33 -28.70 -14.66 -52.21
C GLU A 33 -28.38 -13.33 -51.52
N ARG A 34 -29.33 -12.38 -51.51
CA ARG A 34 -29.18 -11.14 -50.72
C ARG A 34 -29.09 -11.43 -49.22
N TYR A 35 -29.93 -12.32 -48.70
CA TYR A 35 -29.89 -12.72 -47.29
C TYR A 35 -28.56 -13.40 -46.92
N LYS A 36 -28.03 -14.29 -47.75
CA LYS A 36 -26.71 -14.92 -47.54
C LYS A 36 -25.61 -13.87 -47.48
N LYS A 37 -25.62 -12.89 -48.39
CA LYS A 37 -24.62 -11.81 -48.42
C LYS A 37 -24.68 -10.94 -47.17
N VAL A 38 -25.88 -10.51 -46.76
CA VAL A 38 -26.08 -9.70 -45.55
C VAL A 38 -25.66 -10.47 -44.30
N ASN A 39 -26.00 -11.75 -44.20
CA ASN A 39 -25.60 -12.58 -43.07
C ASN A 39 -24.08 -12.76 -42.99
N ALA A 40 -23.41 -13.00 -44.13
CA ALA A 40 -21.95 -13.08 -44.18
C ALA A 40 -21.28 -11.76 -43.77
N GLU A 41 -21.85 -10.63 -44.17
CA GLU A 41 -21.35 -9.29 -43.80
C GLU A 41 -21.55 -9.01 -42.30
N LEU A 42 -22.68 -9.40 -41.73
CA LEU A 42 -22.96 -9.32 -40.29
C LEU A 42 -22.00 -10.19 -39.47
N ILE A 43 -21.74 -11.42 -39.89
CA ILE A 43 -20.77 -12.32 -39.23
C ILE A 43 -19.38 -11.69 -39.24
N ASN A 44 -18.93 -11.21 -40.40
CA ASN A 44 -17.62 -10.55 -40.53
C ASN A 44 -17.52 -9.27 -39.66
N SER A 45 -18.58 -8.46 -39.60
CA SER A 45 -18.62 -7.26 -38.76
C SER A 45 -18.55 -7.62 -37.27
N ARG A 46 -19.30 -8.65 -36.85
CA ARG A 46 -19.27 -9.17 -35.46
C ARG A 46 -17.87 -9.66 -35.10
N ASP A 47 -17.24 -10.44 -35.98
CA ASP A 47 -15.92 -11.02 -35.72
C ASP A 47 -14.84 -9.92 -35.65
N LYS A 48 -14.92 -8.89 -36.51
CA LYS A 48 -14.05 -7.70 -36.44
C LYS A 48 -14.26 -6.90 -35.16
N LEU A 49 -15.50 -6.73 -34.73
CA LEU A 49 -15.82 -6.01 -33.49
C LEU A 49 -15.28 -6.78 -32.27
N GLN A 50 -15.47 -8.09 -32.25
CA GLN A 50 -14.94 -8.98 -31.22
C GLN A 50 -13.42 -8.93 -31.17
N GLN A 51 -12.74 -8.95 -32.31
CA GLN A 51 -11.28 -8.81 -32.36
C GLN A 51 -10.83 -7.47 -31.78
N ARG A 52 -11.44 -6.34 -32.20
CA ARG A 52 -11.12 -5.01 -31.65
C ARG A 52 -11.37 -4.92 -30.16
N TYR A 53 -12.42 -5.57 -29.66
CA TYR A 53 -12.73 -5.63 -28.25
C TYR A 53 -11.59 -6.31 -27.47
N TYR A 54 -11.12 -7.48 -27.92
CA TYR A 54 -10.00 -8.17 -27.26
C TYR A 54 -8.69 -7.38 -27.35
N GLU A 55 -8.39 -6.78 -28.49
CA GLU A 55 -7.20 -5.93 -28.65
C GLU A 55 -7.21 -4.72 -27.69
N LEU A 56 -8.37 -4.08 -27.50
CA LEU A 56 -8.54 -2.99 -26.55
C LEU A 56 -8.42 -3.46 -25.10
N CYS A 57 -8.99 -4.62 -24.77
CA CYS A 57 -8.89 -5.21 -23.44
C CYS A 57 -7.42 -5.52 -23.09
N ASP A 58 -6.68 -6.16 -23.99
CA ASP A 58 -5.26 -6.47 -23.80
C ASP A 58 -4.41 -5.21 -23.68
N ARG A 59 -4.68 -4.19 -24.50
CA ARG A 59 -3.98 -2.90 -24.42
C ARG A 59 -4.25 -2.20 -23.08
N SER A 60 -5.51 -2.18 -22.65
CA SER A 60 -5.91 -1.61 -21.35
C SER A 60 -5.21 -2.32 -20.19
N LYS A 61 -5.20 -3.66 -20.18
CA LYS A 61 -4.52 -4.47 -19.16
C LYS A 61 -3.03 -4.17 -19.08
N LYS A 62 -2.36 -4.03 -20.24
CA LYS A 62 -0.94 -3.63 -20.30
C LYS A 62 -0.71 -2.23 -19.73
N GLN A 63 -1.58 -1.27 -20.03
CA GLN A 63 -1.48 0.09 -19.50
C GLN A 63 -1.69 0.14 -17.98
N ILE A 64 -2.68 -0.58 -17.46
CA ILE A 64 -2.95 -0.68 -16.02
C ILE A 64 -1.73 -1.27 -15.30
N ASN A 65 -1.18 -2.38 -15.79
CA ASN A 65 0.01 -3.00 -15.19
C ASN A 65 1.21 -2.05 -15.19
N HIS A 66 1.43 -1.34 -16.30
CA HIS A 66 2.51 -0.36 -16.41
C HIS A 66 2.34 0.81 -15.43
N LEU A 67 1.12 1.31 -15.27
CA LEU A 67 0.82 2.38 -14.33
C LEU A 67 0.98 1.92 -12.88
N ASN A 68 0.54 0.71 -12.54
CA ASN A 68 0.72 0.13 -11.21
C ASN A 68 2.21 -0.03 -10.86
N LEU A 69 3.03 -0.46 -11.82
CA LEU A 69 4.48 -0.57 -11.62
C LEU A 69 5.10 0.80 -11.32
N LYS A 70 4.78 1.82 -12.14
CA LYS A 70 5.25 3.19 -11.91
C LYS A 70 4.78 3.79 -10.59
N LEU A 71 3.54 3.46 -10.18
CA LEU A 71 3.00 3.90 -8.91
C LEU A 71 3.79 3.28 -7.75
N ALA A 72 4.05 1.97 -7.80
CA ALA A 72 4.86 1.27 -6.81
C ALA A 72 6.29 1.84 -6.71
N GLU A 73 6.93 2.14 -7.85
CA GLU A 73 8.25 2.81 -7.88
C GLU A 73 8.21 4.18 -7.18
N SER A 74 7.20 5.01 -7.49
CA SER A 74 7.05 6.33 -6.88
C SER A 74 6.74 6.27 -5.38
N GLU A 75 5.97 5.27 -4.94
CA GLU A 75 5.65 5.06 -3.54
C GLU A 75 6.88 4.59 -2.74
N MET A 76 7.68 3.69 -3.30
CA MET A 76 8.97 3.30 -2.71
C MET A 76 9.90 4.49 -2.56
N GLU A 77 9.98 5.38 -3.55
CA GLU A 77 10.81 6.59 -3.45
C GLU A 77 10.35 7.49 -2.29
N LYS A 78 9.03 7.68 -2.12
CA LYS A 78 8.48 8.44 -0.99
C LYS A 78 8.84 7.82 0.34
N ASP A 79 8.73 6.50 0.47
CA ASP A 79 9.05 5.79 1.72
C ASP A 79 10.53 5.91 2.08
N LEU A 80 11.41 5.82 1.08
CA LEU A 80 12.84 6.03 1.26
C LEU A 80 13.16 7.45 1.71
N VAL A 81 12.46 8.46 1.17
CA VAL A 81 12.60 9.86 1.61
C VAL A 81 12.10 10.05 3.04
N TYR A 82 10.95 9.47 3.40
CA TYR A 82 10.45 9.52 4.77
C TYR A 82 11.40 8.84 5.75
N LEU A 83 11.92 7.66 5.40
CA LEU A 83 12.90 6.95 6.21
C LEU A 83 14.17 7.80 6.40
N ALA A 84 14.69 8.40 5.33
CA ALA A 84 15.85 9.29 5.40
C ALA A 84 15.60 10.50 6.31
N LEU A 85 14.41 11.10 6.24
CA LEU A 85 14.03 12.24 7.09
C LEU A 85 13.91 11.84 8.57
N SER A 86 13.29 10.69 8.84
CA SER A 86 13.18 10.15 10.21
C SER A 86 14.56 9.84 10.78
N LEU A 87 15.43 9.17 10.02
CA LEU A 87 16.81 8.90 10.43
C LEU A 87 17.58 10.19 10.72
N TYR A 88 17.40 11.23 9.90
CA TYR A 88 18.00 12.53 10.15
C TYR A 88 17.50 13.16 11.46
N HIS A 89 16.21 13.08 11.75
CA HIS A 89 15.63 13.62 12.99
C HIS A 89 16.16 12.90 14.24
N GLU A 90 16.21 11.57 14.20
CA GLU A 90 16.77 10.75 15.28
C GLU A 90 18.26 11.04 15.51
N LEU A 91 19.04 11.26 14.44
CA LEU A 91 20.44 11.68 14.56
C LEU A 91 20.58 13.06 15.21
N MET A 92 19.67 13.99 14.94
CA MET A 92 19.70 15.31 15.58
C MET A 92 19.36 15.22 17.08
N ALA A 93 18.35 14.43 17.45
CA ALA A 93 17.99 14.18 18.85
C ALA A 93 19.15 13.51 19.60
N LEU A 94 19.74 12.46 19.02
CA LEU A 94 20.90 11.78 19.60
C LEU A 94 22.11 12.71 19.77
N ARG A 95 22.32 13.63 18.82
CA ARG A 95 23.37 14.64 18.92
C ARG A 95 23.14 15.57 20.12
N GLU A 96 21.91 16.01 20.33
CA GLU A 96 21.54 16.87 21.46
C GLU A 96 21.76 16.14 22.80
N ASP A 97 21.36 14.86 22.89
CA ASP A 97 21.60 14.03 24.07
C ASP A 97 23.11 13.85 24.36
N ILE A 98 23.93 13.69 23.32
CA ILE A 98 25.39 13.62 23.45
C ILE A 98 25.96 14.94 23.95
N ASP A 99 25.45 16.07 23.46
CA ASP A 99 25.93 17.39 23.88
C ASP A 99 25.64 17.65 25.38
N ILE A 100 24.53 17.10 25.89
CA ILE A 100 24.11 17.16 27.30
C ILE A 100 24.96 16.21 28.17
N ASN A 101 25.04 14.93 27.82
CA ASN A 101 25.80 13.94 28.59
C ASN A 101 26.68 13.07 27.68
N PRO A 102 27.87 13.57 27.29
CA PRO A 102 28.69 12.87 26.33
C PRO A 102 29.26 11.61 26.98
N SER A 103 29.28 10.50 26.24
CA SER A 103 30.01 9.30 26.65
C SER A 103 30.68 8.69 25.44
N LEU A 104 31.81 8.00 25.66
CA LEU A 104 32.57 7.38 24.58
C LEU A 104 31.72 6.37 23.80
N LYS A 105 30.90 5.58 24.52
CA LYS A 105 29.99 4.59 23.92
C LYS A 105 28.98 5.26 22.99
N VAL A 106 28.27 6.29 23.46
CA VAL A 106 27.23 6.96 22.68
C VAL A 106 27.83 7.72 21.49
N LEU A 107 29.02 8.33 21.66
CA LEU A 107 29.72 9.01 20.58
C LEU A 107 30.16 8.05 19.46
N VAL A 108 30.59 6.83 19.81
CA VAL A 108 30.89 5.75 18.85
C VAL A 108 29.64 5.33 18.09
N GLU A 109 28.53 5.07 18.79
CA GLU A 109 27.28 4.66 18.14
C GLU A 109 26.72 5.76 17.22
N PHE A 110 26.84 7.02 17.62
CA PHE A 110 26.46 8.15 16.78
C PHE A 110 27.29 8.24 15.50
N HIS A 111 28.61 8.07 15.60
CA HIS A 111 29.47 8.05 14.41
C HIS A 111 29.08 6.94 13.44
N LYS A 112 28.80 5.73 13.95
CA LYS A 112 28.32 4.60 13.15
C LYS A 112 26.98 4.91 12.47
N ALA A 113 26.02 5.46 13.23
CA ALA A 113 24.70 5.80 12.71
C ALA A 113 24.77 6.83 11.57
N ILE A 114 25.65 7.83 11.68
CA ILE A 114 25.92 8.80 10.60
C ILE A 114 26.52 8.10 9.37
N ALA A 115 27.51 7.23 9.56
CA ALA A 115 28.15 6.52 8.45
C ALA A 115 27.15 5.65 7.67
N LEU A 116 26.29 4.91 8.37
CA LEU A 116 25.24 4.09 7.77
C LEU A 116 24.18 4.93 7.05
N THR A 117 23.72 6.00 7.68
CA THR A 117 22.75 6.92 7.08
C THR A 117 23.32 7.54 5.81
N ASN A 118 24.58 7.99 5.84
CA ASN A 118 25.26 8.54 4.67
C ASN A 118 25.50 7.51 3.57
N TYR A 119 25.72 6.23 3.92
CA TYR A 119 25.79 5.16 2.94
C TYR A 119 24.46 5.02 2.19
N VAL A 120 23.33 4.94 2.91
CA VAL A 120 21.99 4.85 2.30
C VAL A 120 21.70 6.08 1.44
N LEU A 121 21.94 7.29 1.97
CA LEU A 121 21.71 8.54 1.24
C LEU A 121 22.53 8.62 -0.06
N LYS A 122 23.76 8.09 -0.05
CA LYS A 122 24.61 8.02 -1.25
C LYS A 122 24.02 7.09 -2.32
N GLN A 123 23.46 5.93 -1.93
CA GLN A 123 22.80 5.02 -2.88
C GLN A 123 21.57 5.66 -3.53
N LEU A 124 20.92 6.59 -2.83
CA LEU A 124 19.74 7.31 -3.30
C LEU A 124 20.06 8.62 -4.04
N ASP A 125 21.34 8.90 -4.31
CA ASP A 125 21.84 10.16 -4.88
C ASP A 125 21.31 11.40 -4.12
N LYS A 126 21.25 11.30 -2.79
CA LYS A 126 20.82 12.38 -1.90
C LYS A 126 22.01 12.98 -1.15
N ARG A 127 21.80 14.20 -0.64
CA ARG A 127 22.80 14.93 0.14
C ARG A 127 23.11 14.19 1.46
N LEU A 128 24.39 14.02 1.76
CA LEU A 128 24.86 13.41 3.00
C LEU A 128 24.55 14.29 4.22
N VAL A 129 24.33 13.67 5.38
CA VAL A 129 24.22 14.33 6.68
C VAL A 129 25.55 15.04 6.99
N PRO A 130 25.55 16.38 7.05
CA PRO A 130 26.75 17.14 7.36
C PRO A 130 26.99 17.12 8.87
N VAL A 131 28.21 16.74 9.26
CA VAL A 131 28.68 16.85 10.65
C VAL A 131 29.95 17.67 10.63
N ALA A 132 30.04 18.67 11.51
CA ALA A 132 31.23 19.51 11.60
C ALA A 132 32.44 18.63 11.89
N GLN A 133 33.53 18.85 11.15
CA GLN A 133 34.72 17.99 11.20
C GLN A 133 35.34 17.93 12.60
N ASP A 134 35.18 19.00 13.38
CA ASP A 134 35.68 19.15 14.75
C ASP A 134 34.68 18.69 15.83
N TYR A 135 33.45 18.28 15.47
CA TYR A 135 32.44 17.87 16.44
C TYR A 135 32.93 16.69 17.29
N PHE A 136 33.35 15.61 16.64
CA PHE A 136 33.83 14.41 17.33
C PHE A 136 35.07 14.69 18.18
N THR A 137 35.99 15.51 17.68
CA THR A 137 37.21 15.89 18.41
C THR A 137 36.86 16.68 19.67
N ARG A 138 36.00 17.70 19.56
CA ARG A 138 35.57 18.53 20.71
C ARG A 138 34.82 17.70 21.75
N THR A 139 33.90 16.84 21.32
CA THR A 139 33.14 15.98 22.24
C THR A 139 34.04 14.94 22.90
N LEU A 140 35.01 14.38 22.18
CA LEU A 140 35.99 13.46 22.75
C LEU A 140 36.88 14.14 23.80
N THR A 141 37.34 15.37 23.55
CA THR A 141 38.10 16.15 24.54
C THR A 141 37.29 16.37 25.82
N ARG A 142 36.00 16.73 25.71
CA ARG A 142 35.11 16.87 26.88
C ARG A 142 34.95 15.57 27.68
N ILE A 143 34.89 14.42 26.98
CA ILE A 143 34.80 13.11 27.65
C ILE A 143 36.13 12.78 28.33
N ASP A 144 37.26 13.02 27.68
CA ASP A 144 38.59 12.74 28.22
C ASP A 144 38.88 13.57 29.48
N GLU A 145 38.58 14.87 29.44
CA GLU A 145 38.72 15.77 30.60
C GLU A 145 37.88 15.34 31.80
N ARG A 146 36.72 14.71 31.57
CA ARG A 146 35.82 14.24 32.63
C ARG A 146 36.20 12.86 33.15
N ASP A 147 36.49 11.93 32.24
CA ASP A 147 36.57 10.50 32.52
C ASP A 147 38.03 9.97 32.56
N ASN A 148 39.03 10.81 32.25
CA ASN A 148 40.45 10.45 32.14
C ASN A 148 40.66 9.19 31.28
N LEU A 149 40.32 9.27 30.00
CA LEU A 149 40.36 8.10 29.12
C LEU A 149 41.80 7.59 28.97
N SER A 150 41.95 6.27 28.90
CA SER A 150 43.26 5.69 28.59
C SER A 150 43.69 6.06 27.17
N LYS A 151 45.02 6.20 26.96
CA LYS A 151 45.60 6.39 25.61
C LYS A 151 45.12 5.34 24.60
N LYS A 152 44.84 4.11 25.07
CA LYS A 152 44.29 3.02 24.25
C LYS A 152 42.86 3.31 23.78
N GLN A 153 41.99 3.84 24.65
CA GLN A 153 40.62 4.21 24.29
C GLN A 153 40.59 5.37 23.28
N LEU A 154 41.41 6.40 23.52
CA LEU A 154 41.56 7.53 22.60
C LEU A 154 42.08 7.07 21.23
N PHE A 155 43.11 6.22 21.21
CA PHE A 155 43.68 5.68 19.98
C PHE A 155 42.67 4.84 19.19
N ASN A 156 41.94 3.93 19.86
CA ASN A 156 40.92 3.11 19.23
C ASN A 156 39.79 3.96 18.60
N PHE A 157 39.39 5.04 19.28
CA PHE A 157 38.37 5.93 18.75
C PHE A 157 38.88 6.77 17.58
N MET A 158 40.10 7.30 17.65
CA MET A 158 40.72 8.02 16.53
C MET A 158 40.90 7.14 15.30
N ALA A 159 41.27 5.86 15.50
CA ALA A 159 41.34 4.89 14.42
C ALA A 159 39.97 4.67 13.74
N LEU A 160 38.89 4.63 14.53
CA LEU A 160 37.52 4.53 14.02
C LEU A 160 37.12 5.77 13.20
N LEU A 161 37.42 6.98 13.68
CA LEU A 161 37.12 8.23 12.99
C LEU A 161 37.87 8.37 11.65
N MET A 162 39.11 7.90 11.59
CA MET A 162 39.97 8.07 10.42
C MET A 162 39.81 6.97 9.37
N ASN A 163 39.17 5.84 9.72
CA ASN A 163 38.99 4.72 8.82
C ASN A 163 37.64 4.02 9.03
N PRO A 164 36.51 4.60 8.57
CA PRO A 164 35.24 3.88 8.50
C PRO A 164 35.35 2.83 7.38
N GLN A 165 35.97 1.68 7.66
CA GLN A 165 36.15 0.66 6.64
C GLN A 165 34.80 0.19 6.11
N GLN A 166 34.67 0.12 4.78
CA GLN A 166 33.49 -0.41 4.09
C GLN A 166 33.10 -1.80 4.61
N ASP A 167 34.08 -2.61 5.04
CA ASP A 167 33.87 -3.94 5.61
C ASP A 167 33.06 -3.90 6.93
N THR A 168 33.23 -2.84 7.74
CA THR A 168 32.45 -2.65 8.99
C THR A 168 31.00 -2.25 8.69
N ILE A 169 30.78 -1.52 7.59
CA ILE A 169 29.44 -1.14 7.14
C ILE A 169 28.71 -2.37 6.58
N ILE A 170 29.38 -3.19 5.78
CA ILE A 170 28.81 -4.41 5.17
C ILE A 170 28.49 -5.47 6.24
N SER A 171 29.39 -5.68 7.21
CA SER A 171 29.13 -6.63 8.31
C SER A 171 27.94 -6.20 9.15
N PHE A 172 27.82 -4.89 9.42
CA PHE A 172 26.72 -4.33 10.19
C PHE A 172 25.38 -4.40 9.45
N LEU A 173 25.36 -4.08 8.15
CA LEU A 173 24.15 -4.23 7.33
C LEU A 173 23.67 -5.68 7.30
N SER A 174 24.60 -6.63 7.26
CA SER A 174 24.30 -8.06 7.32
C SER A 174 23.72 -8.46 8.68
N GLU A 175 24.23 -7.91 9.78
CA GLU A 175 23.72 -8.14 11.14
C GLU A 175 22.30 -7.58 11.34
N VAL A 176 22.04 -6.36 10.87
CA VAL A 176 20.70 -5.74 10.91
C VAL A 176 19.72 -6.52 10.04
N GLN A 177 20.14 -6.94 8.84
CA GLN A 177 19.29 -7.75 7.96
C GLN A 177 18.91 -9.09 8.59
N ASN A 178 19.84 -9.75 9.28
CA ASN A 178 19.58 -10.99 10.02
C ASN A 178 18.65 -10.79 11.22
N GLN A 179 18.73 -9.64 11.91
CA GLN A 179 17.81 -9.30 13.01
C GLN A 179 16.40 -8.96 12.52
N MET A 180 16.27 -8.31 11.35
CA MET A 180 14.96 -8.05 10.75
C MET A 180 14.28 -9.34 10.26
N LEU A 181 15.04 -10.25 9.65
CA LEU A 181 14.53 -11.54 9.21
C LEU A 181 14.00 -12.39 10.39
N SER A 182 14.70 -12.37 11.53
CA SER A 182 14.31 -13.16 12.70
C SER A 182 13.07 -12.62 13.41
N GLN A 183 12.81 -11.31 13.34
CA GLN A 183 11.58 -10.70 13.87
C GLN A 183 10.36 -11.03 13.01
N GLN A 184 10.53 -11.08 11.69
CA GLN A 184 9.45 -11.38 10.74
C GLN A 184 8.95 -12.83 10.86
N THR A 185 9.85 -13.78 11.13
CA THR A 185 9.48 -15.19 11.37
C THR A 185 8.67 -15.43 12.65
N VAL A 186 8.82 -14.57 13.67
CA VAL A 186 8.10 -14.71 14.95
C VAL A 186 6.65 -14.21 14.83
N GLU A 187 6.39 -13.20 14.01
CA GLU A 187 5.04 -12.68 13.76
C GLU A 187 4.20 -13.64 12.90
N GLU A 188 4.80 -14.33 11.92
CA GLU A 188 4.12 -15.32 11.09
C GLU A 188 3.72 -16.60 11.86
N GLU A 189 4.56 -17.10 12.76
CA GLU A 189 4.23 -18.27 13.59
C GLU A 189 3.10 -17.98 14.60
N GLN A 190 2.98 -16.72 15.05
CA GLN A 190 1.93 -16.30 15.96
C GLN A 190 0.57 -16.13 15.23
N TYR A 191 0.58 -15.81 13.94
CA TYR A 191 -0.61 -15.76 13.09
C TYR A 191 -1.18 -17.16 12.80
N ILE A 192 -0.32 -18.11 12.44
CA ILE A 192 -0.72 -19.49 12.07
C ILE A 192 -1.39 -20.22 13.24
N ASN A 193 -0.92 -20.01 14.47
CA ASN A 193 -1.47 -20.68 15.66
C ASN A 193 -2.88 -20.19 16.05
N ASN A 194 -3.31 -19.01 15.60
CA ASN A 194 -4.64 -18.46 15.93
C ASN A 194 -5.75 -18.92 14.97
N VAL A 195 -5.40 -19.46 13.79
CA VAL A 195 -6.37 -19.79 12.71
C VAL A 195 -6.97 -21.20 12.85
N ILE A 196 -6.35 -22.12 13.61
CA ILE A 196 -6.71 -23.55 13.57
C ILE A 196 -7.92 -23.92 14.48
N THR A 197 -8.51 -22.98 15.22
CA THR A 197 -9.58 -23.29 16.21
C THR A 197 -10.98 -22.75 15.81
N ILE A 198 -11.52 -23.09 14.63
CA ILE A 198 -12.95 -22.82 14.33
C ILE A 198 -13.58 -23.99 13.55
N GLU A 199 -14.70 -24.53 14.07
CA GLU A 199 -15.44 -25.66 13.49
C GLU A 199 -16.19 -25.31 12.18
N PRO A 200 -16.14 -26.19 11.15
CA PRO A 200 -16.52 -25.87 9.77
C PRO A 200 -18.01 -25.72 9.47
N GLU A 201 -18.93 -26.12 10.35
CA GLU A 201 -20.38 -26.12 10.04
C GLU A 201 -21.08 -24.76 10.25
N LYS A 202 -20.47 -23.81 10.98
CA LYS A 202 -20.97 -22.41 11.08
C LYS A 202 -20.51 -21.50 9.93
N TYR A 203 -19.68 -22.03 9.03
CA TYR A 203 -18.96 -21.28 8.00
C TYR A 203 -19.87 -20.83 6.84
N TYR A 204 -20.85 -21.64 6.45
CA TYR A 204 -21.63 -21.37 5.22
C TYR A 204 -22.77 -20.37 5.40
N ILE A 205 -23.33 -20.22 6.60
CA ILE A 205 -24.48 -19.32 6.85
C ILE A 205 -24.01 -17.87 7.19
N SER A 206 -22.77 -17.71 7.65
CA SER A 206 -22.21 -16.41 8.07
C SER A 206 -21.55 -15.61 6.93
N GLN A 207 -21.16 -16.26 5.83
CA GLN A 207 -20.45 -15.65 4.69
C GLN A 207 -21.36 -14.78 3.80
N GLU A 208 -22.62 -15.18 3.55
CA GLU A 208 -23.52 -14.36 2.71
C GLU A 208 -23.90 -13.03 3.37
N HIS A 209 -24.12 -13.03 4.69
CA HIS A 209 -24.53 -11.84 5.43
C HIS A 209 -23.36 -10.86 5.70
N THR A 210 -22.11 -11.34 5.74
CA THR A 210 -20.91 -10.50 5.88
C THR A 210 -20.49 -9.84 4.56
N ILE A 211 -20.73 -10.49 3.42
CA ILE A 211 -20.42 -9.95 2.09
C ILE A 211 -21.35 -8.78 1.73
N ASP A 212 -22.62 -8.81 2.13
CA ASP A 212 -23.56 -7.71 1.85
C ASP A 212 -23.27 -6.48 2.73
N GLU A 213 -23.03 -6.70 4.02
CA GLU A 213 -22.76 -5.62 4.97
C GLU A 213 -21.43 -4.88 4.68
N SER A 214 -20.37 -5.62 4.34
CA SER A 214 -19.09 -5.02 3.94
C SER A 214 -19.23 -4.18 2.68
N LYS A 215 -20.03 -4.62 1.69
CA LYS A 215 -20.32 -3.84 0.48
C LYS A 215 -21.06 -2.55 0.81
N ASP A 216 -22.07 -2.59 1.68
CA ASP A 216 -22.82 -1.40 2.09
C ASP A 216 -21.92 -0.37 2.78
N ILE A 217 -21.07 -0.82 3.71
CA ILE A 217 -20.10 0.04 4.40
C ILE A 217 -19.13 0.66 3.39
N ILE A 218 -18.57 -0.14 2.47
CA ILE A 218 -17.64 0.35 1.44
C ILE A 218 -18.34 1.33 0.50
N GLN A 219 -19.60 1.09 0.15
CA GLN A 219 -20.37 1.97 -0.72
C GLN A 219 -20.64 3.33 -0.05
N LEU A 220 -20.96 3.35 1.25
CA LEU A 220 -21.09 4.60 2.01
C LEU A 220 -19.76 5.38 2.03
N LEU A 221 -18.64 4.69 2.26
CA LEU A 221 -17.32 5.33 2.26
C LEU A 221 -16.95 5.90 0.89
N LYS A 222 -17.20 5.17 -0.21
CA LYS A 222 -16.92 5.64 -1.58
C LYS A 222 -17.76 6.84 -2.01
N GLN A 223 -18.89 7.11 -1.34
CA GLN A 223 -19.71 8.29 -1.61
C GLN A 223 -19.15 9.58 -0.98
N VAL A 224 -18.18 9.47 -0.07
CA VAL A 224 -17.54 10.65 0.53
C VAL A 224 -16.75 11.39 -0.56
N PRO A 225 -17.01 12.69 -0.79
CA PRO A 225 -16.26 13.47 -1.78
C PRO A 225 -14.75 13.42 -1.50
N GLY A 226 -13.96 13.20 -2.56
CA GLY A 226 -12.51 13.11 -2.46
C GLY A 226 -11.98 11.84 -1.80
N MET A 227 -12.80 10.79 -1.66
CA MET A 227 -12.36 9.47 -1.25
C MET A 227 -11.32 8.92 -2.24
N THR A 228 -10.14 8.58 -1.72
CA THR A 228 -9.01 8.04 -2.47
C THR A 228 -8.59 6.73 -1.83
N ASP A 229 -8.27 5.71 -2.63
CA ASP A 229 -7.86 4.40 -2.11
C ASP A 229 -6.56 4.53 -1.29
N ALA A 230 -6.55 3.91 -0.10
CA ALA A 230 -5.41 3.92 0.80
C ALA A 230 -4.53 2.67 0.63
N HIS A 231 -3.24 2.81 0.89
CA HIS A 231 -2.30 1.71 0.80
C HIS A 231 -2.43 0.77 2.02
N HIS A 232 -2.32 -0.55 1.79
CA HIS A 232 -2.44 -1.57 2.84
C HIS A 232 -1.41 -1.40 3.97
N ARG A 233 -0.22 -0.88 3.68
CA ARG A 233 0.86 -0.63 4.67
C ARG A 233 0.44 0.25 5.87
N ASP A 234 -0.58 1.08 5.71
CA ASP A 234 -1.06 2.00 6.75
C ASP A 234 -2.06 1.31 7.69
N PHE A 235 -2.61 0.16 7.27
CA PHE A 235 -3.59 -0.60 8.03
C PHE A 235 -3.11 -1.06 9.42
N PRO A 236 -1.88 -1.58 9.61
CA PRO A 236 -1.39 -1.97 10.93
C PRO A 236 -1.36 -0.82 11.96
N ARG A 237 -1.33 0.43 11.50
CA ARG A 237 -1.33 1.63 12.36
C ARG A 237 -2.74 2.10 12.73
N SER A 238 -3.77 1.49 12.14
CA SER A 238 -5.15 1.89 12.35
C SER A 238 -5.71 1.38 13.66
N GLU A 239 -6.49 2.23 14.32
CA GLU A 239 -7.19 1.94 15.54
C GLU A 239 -8.63 1.52 15.25
N LEU A 240 -9.13 0.55 16.01
CA LEU A 240 -10.50 0.07 15.86
C LEU A 240 -11.49 1.20 16.17
N PHE A 241 -12.37 1.51 15.21
CA PHE A 241 -13.41 2.51 15.38
C PHE A 241 -14.75 1.88 15.76
N ILE A 242 -15.16 0.83 15.04
CA ILE A 242 -16.30 -0.03 15.37
C ILE A 242 -16.08 -1.46 14.87
N THR A 243 -16.76 -2.41 15.48
CA THR A 243 -16.99 -3.75 14.95
C THR A 243 -18.49 -3.97 14.89
N SER A 244 -18.98 -4.47 13.77
CA SER A 244 -20.40 -4.78 13.59
C SER A 244 -20.76 -6.14 14.16
N LYS A 245 -22.06 -6.44 14.20
CA LYS A 245 -22.58 -7.73 14.71
C LYS A 245 -22.16 -8.92 13.85
N SER A 246 -21.86 -8.69 12.56
CA SER A 246 -21.38 -9.72 11.63
C SER A 246 -19.86 -9.91 11.67
N GLY A 247 -19.13 -9.08 12.45
CA GLY A 247 -17.69 -9.15 12.61
C GLY A 247 -16.88 -8.22 11.70
N ILE A 248 -17.54 -7.49 10.79
CA ILE A 248 -16.88 -6.47 9.96
C ILE A 248 -16.37 -5.35 10.86
N SER A 249 -15.10 -5.00 10.72
CA SER A 249 -14.50 -3.95 11.53
C SER A 249 -14.12 -2.75 10.68
N VAL A 250 -14.49 -1.56 11.16
CA VAL A 250 -14.04 -0.28 10.59
C VAL A 250 -12.97 0.28 11.51
N ARG A 251 -11.83 0.63 10.93
CA ARG A 251 -10.67 1.16 11.63
C ARG A 251 -10.29 2.52 11.05
N THR A 252 -9.67 3.37 11.85
CA THR A 252 -9.25 4.70 11.42
C THR A 252 -7.82 4.98 11.84
N TRP A 253 -7.10 5.74 11.03
CA TRP A 253 -5.76 6.19 11.35
C TRP A 253 -5.59 7.64 10.92
N ARG A 254 -4.82 8.42 11.67
CA ARG A 254 -4.36 9.73 11.23
C ARG A 254 -2.86 9.66 11.00
N ASN A 255 -2.45 9.98 9.78
CA ASN A 255 -1.03 10.00 9.47
C ASN A 255 -0.34 11.24 10.10
N PRO A 256 0.99 11.35 10.05
CA PRO A 256 1.73 12.48 10.67
C PRO A 256 1.35 13.87 10.14
N VAL A 257 0.75 13.97 8.96
CA VAL A 257 0.24 15.24 8.39
C VAL A 257 -1.28 15.40 8.59
N ASN A 258 -1.83 14.66 9.55
CA ASN A 258 -3.22 14.74 10.02
C ASN A 258 -4.29 14.41 8.96
N VAL A 259 -3.93 13.66 7.92
CA VAL A 259 -4.89 13.11 6.94
C VAL A 259 -5.56 11.89 7.57
N LEU A 260 -6.90 11.83 7.47
CA LEU A 260 -7.71 10.76 8.05
C LEU A 260 -7.86 9.61 7.05
N HIS A 261 -7.37 8.44 7.43
CA HIS A 261 -7.53 7.17 6.76
C HIS A 261 -8.62 6.34 7.44
N VAL A 262 -9.29 5.53 6.65
CA VAL A 262 -10.31 4.55 7.05
C VAL A 262 -10.00 3.20 6.41
N PHE A 263 -10.20 2.13 7.16
CA PHE A 263 -10.00 0.76 6.72
C PHE A 263 -11.20 -0.08 7.11
N VAL A 264 -11.57 -1.05 6.29
CA VAL A 264 -12.65 -2.02 6.53
C VAL A 264 -12.04 -3.41 6.41
N THR A 265 -12.24 -4.21 7.45
CA THR A 265 -11.80 -5.61 7.49
C THR A 265 -12.98 -6.54 7.56
N ASP A 266 -12.79 -7.77 7.09
CA ASP A 266 -13.76 -8.83 7.31
C ASP A 266 -13.74 -9.32 8.77
N ASN A 267 -14.55 -10.35 9.02
CA ASN A 267 -14.63 -11.06 10.30
C ASN A 267 -13.37 -11.88 10.64
N TYR A 268 -12.44 -12.06 9.70
CA TYR A 268 -11.13 -12.68 9.91
C TYR A 268 -10.03 -11.64 10.16
N GLY A 269 -10.35 -10.35 10.00
CA GLY A 269 -9.38 -9.26 10.15
C GLY A 269 -8.60 -8.94 8.87
N GLU A 270 -8.93 -9.58 7.75
CA GLU A 270 -8.33 -9.32 6.44
C GLU A 270 -8.85 -7.99 5.88
N LEU A 271 -7.95 -7.20 5.28
CA LEU A 271 -8.32 -5.89 4.74
C LEU A 271 -9.14 -6.05 3.45
N ILE A 272 -10.39 -5.56 3.46
CA ILE A 272 -11.27 -5.54 2.29
C ILE A 272 -11.19 -4.18 1.56
N PHE A 273 -11.05 -3.09 2.32
CA PHE A 273 -11.04 -1.73 1.77
C PHE A 273 -10.18 -0.80 2.61
N GLY A 274 -9.42 0.06 1.96
CA GLY A 274 -8.72 1.19 2.57
C GLY A 274 -9.00 2.46 1.79
N GLY A 275 -9.24 3.57 2.49
CA GLY A 275 -9.46 4.86 1.86
C GLY A 275 -9.01 6.03 2.74
N TYR A 276 -8.81 7.19 2.14
CA TYR A 276 -8.55 8.44 2.84
C TYR A 276 -9.16 9.62 2.09
N VAL A 277 -9.26 10.76 2.75
CA VAL A 277 -9.73 12.01 2.14
C VAL A 277 -8.76 13.15 2.44
N GLY A 278 -8.63 14.10 1.51
CA GLY A 278 -7.90 15.34 1.76
C GLY A 278 -8.55 16.18 2.87
N TRP A 279 -7.80 17.14 3.43
CA TRP A 279 -8.27 17.96 4.56
C TRP A 279 -9.64 18.61 4.34
N ILE A 280 -9.91 19.09 3.12
CA ILE A 280 -11.18 19.78 2.79
C ILE A 280 -12.42 18.88 2.93
N HIS A 281 -12.23 17.56 2.93
CA HIS A 281 -13.30 16.56 2.97
C HIS A 281 -13.32 15.77 4.29
N THR A 282 -12.46 16.12 5.26
CA THR A 282 -12.33 15.40 6.53
C THR A 282 -13.65 15.39 7.32
N ASP A 283 -14.38 16.50 7.35
CA ASP A 283 -15.68 16.58 8.03
C ASP A 283 -16.73 15.66 7.38
N GLY A 284 -16.66 15.49 6.05
CA GLY A 284 -17.50 14.57 5.31
C GLY A 284 -17.22 13.11 5.69
N LEU A 285 -15.95 12.72 5.78
CA LEU A 285 -15.57 11.38 6.23
C LEU A 285 -15.98 11.13 7.69
N LEU A 286 -15.81 12.10 8.59
CA LEU A 286 -16.25 11.97 9.98
C LEU A 286 -17.77 11.87 10.13
N ALA A 287 -18.54 12.56 9.27
CA ALA A 287 -20.00 12.40 9.22
C ALA A 287 -20.39 10.99 8.76
N CYS A 288 -19.76 10.49 7.69
CA CYS A 288 -19.96 9.13 7.18
C CYS A 288 -19.64 8.06 8.24
N LEU A 289 -18.50 8.19 8.94
CA LEU A 289 -18.13 7.26 10.02
C LEU A 289 -19.15 7.24 11.16
N ARG A 290 -19.72 8.40 11.54
CA ARG A 290 -20.79 8.47 12.53
C ARG A 290 -22.06 7.77 12.06
N GLU A 291 -22.39 7.89 10.78
CA GLU A 291 -23.53 7.19 10.18
C GLU A 291 -23.32 5.67 10.16
N ILE A 292 -22.15 5.21 9.72
CA ILE A 292 -21.79 3.79 9.75
C ILE A 292 -21.90 3.24 11.18
N LYS A 293 -21.36 3.96 12.17
CA LYS A 293 -21.47 3.59 13.59
C LYS A 293 -22.90 3.52 14.10
N ARG A 294 -23.82 4.30 13.55
CA ARG A 294 -25.24 4.26 13.94
C ARG A 294 -25.98 3.09 13.29
N ASN A 295 -25.63 2.75 12.06
CA ASN A 295 -26.36 1.77 11.27
C ASN A 295 -25.87 0.32 11.51
N PHE A 296 -24.60 0.13 11.87
CA PHE A 296 -23.96 -1.20 11.91
C PHE A 296 -23.44 -1.64 13.29
N LYS A 297 -23.53 -0.80 14.33
CA LYS A 297 -23.17 -1.17 15.72
C LYS A 297 -24.35 -1.84 16.43
#